data_AF-A0A3M2E8Q4-F1
#
_entry.id   AF-A0A3M2E8Q4-F1
#
_cell.length_a   1.000
_cell.length_b   1.000
_cell.length_c   1.000
_cell.angle_alpha   90.00
_cell.angle_beta   90.00
_cell.angle_gamma   90.00
#
_symmetry.space_group_name_H-M   'P 1'
#
loop_
_entity.id
_entity.type
_entity.pdbx_description
1 polymer ?
#
loop_
_entity_poly.entity_id
_entity_poly.type
_entity_poly.pdbx_seq_one_letter_code
_entity_poly.pdbx_strand_id
1 'polypeptide(L)' 'QAVQAFGGAGFMNESTVSRLFRDAKLMEIGAGTSEIRRMLIGRELMAISAG' A
#
# COMPACT_ATOMS: atom_id res chain seq x y z
N GLN A 1 -6.12 -8.77 -6.68
CA GLN A 1 -7.31 -9.65 -6.62
C GLN A 1 -8.53 -8.99 -7.23
N ALA A 2 -8.98 -7.82 -6.76
CA ALA A 2 -10.17 -7.14 -7.32
C ALA A 2 -10.03 -6.72 -8.81
N VAL A 3 -8.93 -6.07 -9.21
CA VAL A 3 -8.69 -5.69 -10.61
C VAL A 3 -8.79 -6.90 -11.56
N GLN A 4 -8.10 -8.00 -11.23
CA GLN A 4 -8.13 -9.23 -12.02
C GLN A 4 -9.51 -9.89 -12.06
N ALA A 5 -10.27 -9.85 -10.96
CA ALA A 5 -11.61 -10.43 -10.89
C ALA A 5 -12.61 -9.74 -11.83
N PHE A 6 -12.38 -8.46 -12.16
CA PHE A 6 -13.19 -7.71 -13.12
C PHE A 6 -12.74 -7.91 -14.59
N GLY A 7 -11.77 -8.79 -14.83
CA GLY A 7 -11.23 -9.06 -16.16
C GLY A 7 -10.71 -7.80 -16.85
N GLY A 8 -10.85 -7.70 -18.17
CA GLY A 8 -10.41 -6.52 -18.93
C GLY A 8 -11.00 -5.20 -18.45
N ALA A 9 -12.26 -5.20 -18.01
CA ALA A 9 -12.92 -4.01 -17.44
C ALA A 9 -12.27 -3.53 -16.14
N GLY A 10 -11.59 -4.41 -15.40
CA GLY A 10 -10.83 -4.04 -14.21
C GLY A 10 -9.59 -3.19 -14.50
N PHE A 11 -9.05 -3.25 -15.72
CA PHE A 11 -7.85 -2.51 -16.12
C PHE A 11 -8.14 -1.19 -16.84
N MET A 12 -9.40 -0.96 -17.26
CA MET A 12 -9.81 0.28 -17.93
C MET A 12 -9.68 1.49 -16.99
N ASN A 13 -9.35 2.66 -17.55
CA ASN A 13 -9.04 3.85 -16.76
C ASN A 13 -10.26 4.42 -16.02
N GLU A 14 -11.43 4.26 -16.63
CA GLU A 14 -12.75 4.65 -16.14
C GLU A 14 -13.21 3.75 -14.99
N SER A 15 -12.57 2.60 -14.81
CA SER A 15 -12.92 1.61 -13.80
C SER A 15 -12.52 2.09 -12.41
N THR A 16 -13.49 2.08 -11.49
CA THR A 16 -13.26 2.46 -10.10
C THR A 16 -12.22 1.57 -9.44
N VAL A 17 -12.21 0.26 -9.73
CA VAL A 17 -11.24 -0.68 -9.14
C VAL A 17 -9.81 -0.39 -9.62
N SER A 18 -9.64 0.02 -10.89
CA SER A 18 -8.35 0.42 -11.46
C SER A 18 -7.81 1.68 -10.77
N ARG A 19 -8.68 2.70 -10.59
CA ARG A 19 -8.33 3.93 -9.87
C ARG A 19 -7.91 3.65 -8.43
N LEU A 20 -8.73 2.91 -7.67
CA LEU A 20 -8.44 2.58 -6.28
C LEU A 20 -7.12 1.80 -6.13
N PHE A 21 -6.82 0.90 -7.07
CA PHE A 21 -5.55 0.17 -7.05
C PHE A 21 -4.34 1.09 -7.25
N ARG A 22 -4.42 2.04 -8.19
CA ARG A 22 -3.37 3.05 -8.39
C ARG A 22 -3.22 3.96 -7.17
N ASP A 23 -4.32 4.43 -6.61
CA ASP A 23 -4.32 5.29 -5.42
C ASP A 23 -3.67 4.57 -4.23
N ALA A 24 -4.02 3.30 -4.00
CA ALA A 24 -3.40 2.47 -2.96
C ALA A 24 -1.89 2.32 -3.18
N LYS A 25 -1.46 2.11 -4.43
CA LYS A 25 -0.03 2.00 -4.75
C LYS A 25 0.71 3.32 -4.53
N LEU A 26 0.08 4.46 -4.84
CA LEU A 26 0.64 5.79 -4.58
C LEU A 26 0.80 6.05 -3.07
N MET A 27 -0.16 5.62 -2.26
CA MET A 27 -0.08 5.75 -0.79
C MET A 27 1.12 5.01 -0.19
N GLU A 28 1.60 3.93 -0.82
CA GLU A 28 2.82 3.25 -0.39
C GLU A 28 4.08 4.11 -0.54
N ILE A 29 4.03 5.24 -1.27
CA ILE A 29 5.17 6.14 -1.45
C ILE A 29 4.87 7.49 -0.79
N GLY A 30 3.72 8.10 -1.11
CA GLY A 30 3.37 9.46 -0.70
C GLY A 30 3.22 9.66 0.81
N ALA A 31 2.83 8.61 1.55
CA ALA A 31 2.71 8.65 3.01
C ALA A 31 3.90 7.97 3.73
N GLY A 32 5.05 7.91 3.06
CA GLY A 32 6.25 7.21 3.52
C GLY A 32 6.27 5.75 3.05
N THR A 33 7.47 5.33 2.62
CA THR A 33 7.65 4.00 2.05
C THR A 33 7.45 2.89 3.07
N SER A 34 7.09 1.71 2.57
CA SER A 34 6.91 0.54 3.44
C SER A 34 8.21 0.15 4.17
N GLU A 35 9.37 0.37 3.55
CA GLU A 35 10.69 0.16 4.15
C GLU A 35 10.90 1.06 5.37
N ILE A 36 10.67 2.36 5.22
CA ILE A 36 10.84 3.33 6.31
C ILE A 36 9.85 3.03 7.43
N ARG A 37 8.60 2.72 7.11
CA ARG A 37 7.59 2.38 8.12
C ARG A 37 7.98 1.13 8.90
N ARG A 38 8.45 0.07 8.23
CA ARG A 38 8.95 -1.14 8.90
C ARG A 38 10.16 -0.86 9.78
N MET A 39 11.10 -0.04 9.31
CA MET A 39 12.27 0.37 10.11
C MET A 39 11.84 1.12 11.38
N LEU A 40 10.92 2.10 11.26
CA LEU A 40 10.41 2.86 12.39
C LEU A 40 9.70 1.94 13.39
N ILE A 41 8.79 1.08 12.92
CA ILE A 41 8.10 0.09 13.78
C ILE A 41 9.12 -0.80 14.49
N GLY A 42 10.11 -1.33 13.76
CA GLY A 42 11.16 -2.16 14.36
C GLY A 42 11.94 -1.43 15.45
N ARG A 43 12.30 -0.16 15.22
CA ARG A 43 12.97 0.69 16.22
C ARG A 43 12.11 0.86 17.48
N GLU A 44 10.82 1.16 17.32
CA GLU A 44 9.91 1.32 18.47
C GLU A 44 9.73 0.01 19.25
N LEU A 45 9.63 -1.13 18.56
CA LEU A 45 9.54 -2.44 19.21
C LEU A 45 10.79 -2.76 20.03
N MET A 46 11.99 -2.48 19.50
CA MET A 46 13.24 -2.69 20.22
C MET A 46 13.34 -1.79 21.46
N ALA A 47 12.89 -0.53 21.35
CA ALA A 47 12.86 0.39 22.48
C ALA A 47 11.93 -0.08 23.60
N ILE A 48 10.74 -0.61 23.25
CA ILE A 48 9.81 -1.20 24.22
C ILE A 48 10.43 -2.43 24.91
N SER A 49 11.12 -3.30 24.16
CA SER A 49 11.71 -4.52 24.71
C SER A 49 12.94 -4.30 25.61
N ALA A 50 13.54 -3.11 25.58
CA ALA A 50 14.78 -2.80 26.31
C ALA A 50 14.55 -2.19 27.70
N GLY A 51 13.29 -1.95 28.09
CA GLY A 51 12.89 -1.51 29.44
C GLY A 51 12.17 -2.61 30.20
#